data_AF-Q8CUX1-F1
#
_entry.id   AF-Q8CUX1-F1
#
_cell.length_a   1.000
_cell.length_b   1.000
_cell.length_c   1.000
_cell.angle_alpha   90.00
_cell.angle_beta   90.00
_cell.angle_gamma   90.00
#
_symmetry.space_group_name_H-M   'P 1'
#
loop_
_entity.id
_entity.type
_entity.pdbx_description
1 polymer ?
#
loop_
_entity_poly.entity_id
_entity_poly.type
_entity_poly.pdbx_seq_one_letter_code
_entity_poly.pdbx_strand_id
1 'polypeptide(L)'
;MKKRSMFLFFIFFLGACNTATESESYQSMIRIHNTNYYYLDDATNYSQSVKIGEIKEQTPPDVMPVRHLRSNSEPKGSEIYSTKESSNHIIVRNIDTDDISVYTSEENNLSSTND
;
A
#
# COMPACT_ATOMS: atom_id res chain seq x y z
N MET A 1 -49.09 36.82 21.47
CA MET A 1 -48.77 35.76 20.49
C MET A 1 -47.49 36.13 19.72
N LYS A 2 -46.30 35.82 20.25
CA LYS A 2 -45.01 35.98 19.54
C LYS A 2 -44.01 34.97 20.10
N LYS A 3 -44.16 33.70 19.75
CA LYS A 3 -43.18 32.63 20.03
C LYS A 3 -43.16 31.64 18.87
N ARG A 4 -42.80 32.13 17.68
CA ARG A 4 -42.59 31.30 16.48
C ARG A 4 -41.44 31.90 15.67
N SER A 5 -40.24 31.92 16.25
CA SER A 5 -39.05 32.35 15.49
C SER A 5 -37.73 31.78 16.04
N MET A 6 -37.76 30.64 16.72
CA MET A 6 -36.55 30.04 17.28
C MET A 6 -36.52 28.53 17.01
N PHE A 7 -36.85 28.13 15.78
CA PHE A 7 -36.68 26.74 15.31
C PHE A 7 -35.92 26.66 13.98
N LEU A 8 -35.74 27.79 13.28
CA LEU A 8 -35.08 27.85 11.98
C LEU A 8 -33.54 27.96 12.05
N PHE A 9 -32.95 28.11 13.25
CA PHE A 9 -31.50 28.21 13.40
C PHE A 9 -30.77 26.87 13.53
N PHE A 10 -31.47 25.78 13.84
CA PHE A 10 -30.85 24.45 13.98
C PHE A 10 -30.59 23.73 12.64
N ILE A 11 -31.25 24.15 11.55
CA ILE A 11 -31.16 23.47 10.25
C ILE A 11 -29.83 23.79 9.52
N PHE A 12 -29.15 24.89 9.86
CA PHE A 12 -27.87 25.26 9.25
C PHE A 12 -26.66 24.48 9.78
N PHE A 13 -26.80 23.70 10.85
CA PHE A 13 -25.69 22.93 11.43
C PHE A 13 -25.61 21.47 10.95
N LEU A 14 -26.53 21.00 10.11
CA LEU A 14 -26.49 19.63 9.56
C LEU A 14 -25.86 19.52 8.16
N GLY A 15 -25.40 20.64 7.58
CA GLY A 15 -24.86 20.67 6.20
C GLY A 15 -23.39 20.29 6.05
N ALA A 16 -22.66 20.01 7.14
CA ALA A 16 -21.25 19.62 7.09
C ALA A 16 -21.09 18.12 7.38
N CYS A 17 -21.74 17.29 6.57
CA CYS A 17 -21.58 15.84 6.63
C CYS A 17 -20.75 15.39 5.43
N ASN A 18 -19.54 14.91 5.72
CA ASN A 18 -18.75 13.98 4.91
C ASN A 18 -18.39 14.41 3.48
N THR A 19 -17.53 15.43 3.34
CA THR A 19 -16.56 15.35 2.25
C THR A 19 -15.49 14.36 2.68
N ALA A 20 -15.80 13.07 2.62
CA ALA A 20 -14.75 12.06 2.65
C ALA A 20 -13.95 12.29 1.38
N THR A 21 -12.80 12.96 1.48
CA THR A 21 -11.72 12.73 0.53
C THR A 21 -11.42 11.25 0.65
N GLU A 22 -11.92 10.44 -0.28
CA GLU A 22 -11.49 9.07 -0.40
C GLU A 22 -9.98 9.11 -0.58
N SER A 23 -9.24 8.75 0.47
CA SER A 23 -7.81 8.51 0.35
C SER A 23 -7.68 7.25 -0.49
N GLU A 24 -7.46 7.40 -1.78
CA GLU A 24 -7.15 6.26 -2.64
C GLU A 24 -5.92 5.57 -2.05
N SER A 25 -6.10 4.32 -1.60
CA SER A 25 -5.04 3.50 -1.04
C SER A 25 -4.37 2.73 -2.17
N TYR A 26 -3.03 2.74 -2.16
CA TYR A 26 -2.22 2.07 -3.16
C TYR A 26 -1.43 0.94 -2.52
N GLN A 27 -1.25 -0.14 -3.26
CA GLN A 27 -0.48 -1.29 -2.80
C GLN A 27 0.89 -1.31 -3.48
N SER A 28 1.97 -1.38 -2.69
CA SER A 28 3.30 -1.57 -3.26
C SER A 28 3.42 -2.95 -3.92
N MET A 29 3.97 -2.99 -5.13
CA MET A 29 4.11 -4.17 -5.97
C MET A 29 5.46 -4.18 -6.69
N ILE A 30 6.11 -5.34 -6.68
CA ILE A 30 7.34 -5.61 -7.40
C ILE A 30 7.08 -6.75 -8.38
N ARG A 31 7.52 -6.58 -9.63
CA ARG A 31 7.42 -7.63 -10.65
C ARG A 31 8.80 -8.20 -10.95
N ILE A 32 8.95 -9.51 -10.77
CA ILE A 32 10.16 -10.25 -11.13
C ILE A 32 9.77 -11.22 -12.25
N HIS A 33 10.34 -11.02 -13.43
CA HIS A 33 9.92 -11.70 -14.67
C HIS A 33 8.40 -11.55 -14.91
N ASN A 34 7.63 -12.62 -14.70
CA ASN A 34 6.19 -12.65 -14.92
C ASN A 34 5.38 -12.88 -13.63
N THR A 35 6.03 -12.74 -12.48
CA THR A 35 5.40 -12.90 -11.16
C THR A 35 5.33 -11.55 -10.46
N ASN A 36 4.13 -11.19 -10.00
CA ASN A 36 3.92 -10.03 -9.16
C ASN A 36 4.08 -10.44 -7.69
N TYR A 37 4.74 -9.59 -6.92
CA TYR A 37 4.88 -9.70 -5.48
C TYR A 37 4.29 -8.44 -4.84
N TYR A 38 3.42 -8.60 -3.88
CA TYR A 38 2.70 -7.54 -3.19
C TYR A 38 3.25 -7.36 -1.80
N TYR A 39 3.32 -6.12 -1.33
CA TYR A 39 3.79 -5.82 0.01
C TYR A 39 2.95 -6.55 1.07
N LEU A 40 3.63 -7.18 2.02
CA LEU A 40 3.02 -7.92 3.11
C LEU A 40 3.17 -7.12 4.42
N ASP A 41 2.05 -6.60 4.91
CA ASP A 41 2.00 -5.98 6.24
C ASP A 41 2.35 -7.00 7.34
N ASP A 42 3.05 -6.53 8.37
CA ASP A 42 3.40 -7.30 9.57
C ASP A 42 4.19 -8.61 9.30
N ALA A 43 5.13 -8.53 8.35
CA ALA A 43 5.99 -9.65 7.99
C ALA A 43 7.07 -9.93 9.04
N THR A 44 6.65 -10.52 10.16
CA THR A 44 7.56 -11.04 11.18
C THR A 44 8.07 -12.44 10.77
N ASN A 45 9.34 -12.74 11.05
CA ASN A 45 9.97 -14.07 10.91
C ASN A 45 10.44 -14.50 9.51
N TYR A 46 10.75 -13.58 8.59
CA TYR A 46 11.41 -13.93 7.32
C TYR A 46 12.91 -13.65 7.38
N SER A 47 13.69 -14.58 6.84
CA SER A 47 15.15 -14.49 6.79
C SER A 47 15.66 -14.45 5.36
N GLN A 48 16.62 -13.56 5.07
CA GLN A 48 17.29 -13.53 3.77
C GLN A 48 18.05 -14.83 3.51
N SER A 49 17.88 -15.40 2.31
CA SER A 49 18.61 -16.57 1.84
C SER A 49 19.69 -16.19 0.82
N VAL A 50 19.31 -15.94 -0.44
CA VAL A 50 20.24 -15.60 -1.53
C VAL A 50 19.76 -14.33 -2.23
N LYS A 51 20.70 -13.46 -2.64
CA LYS A 51 20.39 -12.30 -3.50
C LYS A 51 19.95 -12.81 -4.88
N ILE A 52 18.74 -12.47 -5.28
CA ILE A 52 18.12 -12.89 -6.55
C ILE A 52 17.95 -11.76 -7.56
N GLY A 53 18.19 -10.51 -7.15
CA GLY A 53 18.09 -9.37 -8.05
C GLY A 53 18.26 -8.03 -7.37
N GLU A 54 17.90 -6.99 -8.12
CA GLU A 54 17.95 -5.59 -7.71
C GLU A 54 16.82 -4.83 -8.39
N ILE A 55 16.27 -3.83 -7.70
CA ILE A 55 15.27 -2.92 -8.25
C ILE A 55 15.92 -2.07 -9.35
N LYS A 56 15.32 -2.08 -10.55
CA LYS A 56 15.83 -1.35 -11.71
C LYS A 56 15.20 0.03 -11.89
N GLU A 57 13.95 0.18 -11.49
CA GLU A 57 13.17 1.42 -11.64
C GLU A 57 12.24 1.60 -10.44
N GLN A 58 12.23 2.81 -9.90
CA GLN A 58 11.30 3.24 -8.86
C GLN A 58 10.17 4.06 -9.51
N THR A 59 8.95 3.91 -9.01
CA THR A 59 7.86 4.82 -9.38
C THR A 59 7.99 6.11 -8.56
N PRO A 60 8.06 7.29 -9.20
CA PRO A 60 8.13 8.55 -8.47
C PRO A 60 6.92 8.76 -7.54
N PRO A 61 7.10 9.38 -6.36
CA PRO A 61 6.03 9.53 -5.37
C PRO A 61 4.87 10.43 -5.85
N ASP A 62 5.11 11.28 -6.85
CA ASP A 62 4.12 12.14 -7.49
C ASP A 62 3.34 11.44 -8.61
N VAL A 63 3.71 10.20 -8.97
CA VAL A 63 3.03 9.42 -10.01
C VAL A 63 1.96 8.53 -9.40
N MET A 64 0.71 8.87 -9.68
CA MET A 64 -0.47 8.11 -9.26
C MET A 64 -0.73 6.92 -10.21
N PRO A 65 -0.72 5.66 -9.72
CA PRO A 65 -0.95 4.51 -10.58
C PRO A 65 -2.43 4.40 -10.97
N VAL A 66 -2.73 4.71 -12.24
CA VAL A 66 -4.10 4.69 -12.78
C VAL A 66 -4.65 3.28 -13.09
N ARG A 67 -3.82 2.24 -13.05
CA ARG A 67 -4.21 0.85 -13.31
C ARG A 67 -3.84 -0.04 -12.13
N HIS A 68 -4.82 -0.80 -11.66
CA HIS A 68 -4.69 -1.76 -10.55
C HIS A 68 -4.23 -1.17 -9.20
N LEU A 69 -4.12 0.18 -9.09
CA LEU A 69 -3.72 0.91 -7.87
C LEU A 69 -2.43 0.36 -7.24
N ARG A 70 -1.47 -0.07 -8.08
CA ARG A 70 -0.23 -0.73 -7.68
C ARG A 70 0.98 -0.10 -8.34
N SER A 71 2.06 0.09 -7.60
CA SER A 71 3.33 0.66 -8.09
C SER A 71 4.53 0.14 -7.30
N ASN A 72 5.74 0.34 -7.80
CA ASN A 72 6.96 0.04 -7.04
C ASN A 72 7.42 1.29 -6.29
N SER A 73 7.32 1.28 -4.96
CA SER A 73 7.84 2.36 -4.11
C SER A 73 9.32 2.21 -3.74
N GLU A 74 9.90 1.03 -3.95
CA GLU A 74 11.29 0.75 -3.55
C GLU A 74 12.29 1.54 -4.38
N PRO A 75 13.34 2.12 -3.77
CA PRO A 75 14.38 2.82 -4.48
C PRO A 75 15.09 1.97 -5.53
N LYS A 76 15.55 2.62 -6.61
CA LYS A 76 16.42 1.98 -7.60
C LYS A 76 17.73 1.55 -6.95
N GLY A 77 18.12 0.31 -7.16
CA GLY A 77 19.33 -0.28 -6.57
C GLY A 77 19.09 -1.08 -5.29
N SER A 78 17.89 -0.98 -4.68
CA SER A 78 17.49 -1.86 -3.58
C SER A 78 17.63 -3.33 -3.96
N GLU A 79 18.11 -4.14 -3.02
CA GLU A 79 18.48 -5.52 -3.26
C GLU A 79 17.32 -6.47 -2.99
N ILE A 80 17.12 -7.46 -3.86
CA ILE A 80 16.06 -8.46 -3.74
C ILE A 80 16.68 -9.80 -3.33
N TYR A 81 16.11 -10.39 -2.29
CA TYR A 81 16.53 -11.68 -1.72
C TYR A 81 15.37 -12.68 -1.74
N SER A 82 15.69 -13.96 -1.95
CA SER A 82 14.77 -15.03 -1.60
C SER A 82 14.68 -15.20 -0.08
N THR A 83 13.58 -15.78 0.41
CA THR A 83 13.44 -16.13 1.83
C THR A 83 13.86 -17.58 2.09
N LYS A 84 14.18 -17.92 3.34
CA LYS A 84 14.43 -19.31 3.75
C LYS A 84 13.14 -20.08 4.00
N GLU A 85 12.08 -19.36 4.33
CA GLU A 85 10.83 -19.89 4.85
C GLU A 85 9.81 -20.21 3.74
N SER A 86 9.79 -19.43 2.65
CA SER A 86 8.81 -19.61 1.56
C SER A 86 9.33 -19.16 0.19
N SER A 87 9.10 -19.97 -0.84
CA SER A 87 9.39 -19.59 -2.23
C SER A 87 8.46 -18.53 -2.80
N ASN A 88 7.30 -18.33 -2.16
CA ASN A 88 6.31 -17.34 -2.58
C ASN A 88 6.59 -15.95 -2.00
N HIS A 89 7.61 -15.83 -1.15
CA HIS A 89 8.00 -14.58 -0.52
C HIS A 89 9.38 -14.13 -0.99
N ILE A 90 9.56 -12.81 -1.02
CA ILE A 90 10.84 -12.15 -1.26
C ILE A 90 11.07 -11.10 -0.17
N ILE A 91 12.33 -10.81 0.08
CA ILE A 91 12.78 -9.70 0.92
C ILE A 91 13.41 -8.65 0.03
N VAL A 92 13.03 -7.39 0.24
CA VAL A 92 13.73 -6.24 -0.33
C VAL A 92 14.47 -5.51 0.78
N ARG A 93 15.76 -5.26 0.56
CA ARG A 93 16.56 -4.38 1.41
C ARG A 93 16.66 -3.03 0.72
N ASN A 94 16.13 -2.00 1.37
CA ASN A 94 16.18 -0.63 0.90
C ASN A 94 17.64 -0.14 0.85
N ILE A 95 18.09 0.35 -0.30
CA ILE A 95 19.48 0.78 -0.47
C ILE A 95 19.82 2.06 0.30
N ASP A 96 18.82 2.91 0.57
CA ASP A 96 19.00 4.21 1.21
C ASP A 96 18.93 4.11 2.73
N THR A 97 18.06 3.23 3.25
CA THR A 97 17.80 3.12 4.70
C THR A 97 18.27 1.81 5.34
N ASP A 98 18.63 0.80 4.55
CA ASP A 98 18.89 -0.58 4.99
C ASP A 98 17.66 -1.28 5.61
N ASP A 99 16.48 -0.67 5.52
CA ASP A 99 15.22 -1.26 5.99
C ASP A 99 14.85 -2.49 5.16
N ILE A 100 14.17 -3.43 5.81
CA ILE A 100 13.73 -4.68 5.20
C ILE A 100 12.21 -4.66 5.04
N SER A 101 11.77 -4.91 3.81
CA SER A 101 10.36 -5.12 3.46
C SER A 101 10.16 -6.52 2.90
N VAL A 102 9.02 -7.13 3.17
CA VAL A 102 8.67 -8.46 2.67
C VAL A 102 7.50 -8.34 1.70
N TYR A 103 7.59 -9.09 0.61
CA TYR A 103 6.56 -9.15 -0.40
C TYR A 103 6.18 -10.60 -0.69
N THR A 104 4.92 -10.84 -1.04
CA THR A 104 4.37 -12.17 -1.34
C THR A 104 3.75 -12.22 -2.75
N SER A 105 3.93 -13.33 -3.46
CA SER A 105 3.26 -13.58 -4.74
C SER A 105 1.81 -14.03 -4.59
N GLU A 106 1.38 -14.30 -3.37
CA GLU A 106 -0.01 -14.62 -3.07
C GLU A 106 -0.80 -13.32 -3.05
N GLU A 107 -1.76 -13.20 -3.97
CA GLU A 107 -2.69 -12.07 -3.92
C GLU A 107 -3.58 -12.28 -2.69
N ASN A 108 -3.30 -11.53 -1.62
CA ASN A 108 -4.25 -11.38 -0.54
C ASN A 108 -5.54 -10.84 -1.18
N ASN A 109 -6.55 -11.70 -1.29
CA ASN A 109 -7.92 -11.26 -1.53
C ASN A 109 -8.28 -10.40 -0.33
N LEU A 110 -7.98 -9.10 -0.40
CA LEU A 110 -8.63 -8.09 0.42
C LEU A 110 -10.09 -8.11 -0.01
N SER A 111 -10.83 -9.09 0.49
CA SER A 111 -12.27 -9.01 0.60
C SER A 111 -12.50 -7.72 1.35
N SER A 112 -13.02 -6.72 0.64
CA SER A 112 -13.68 -5.57 1.22
C SER A 112 -14.77 -6.07 2.16
N THR A 113 -14.44 -6.32 3.42
CA THR A 113 -15.41 -6.33 4.51
C THR A 113 -15.86 -4.89 4.69
N ASN A 114 -16.83 -4.50 3.87
CA ASN A 114 -17.77 -3.47 4.24
C ASN A 114 -18.74 -4.12 5.25
N ASP A 115 -18.42 -4.01 6.53
CA ASP A 115 -19.40 -4.14 7.61
C ASP A 115 -19.93 -2.74 7.97
#